data_AF-A0A7Z9U9R7-F1
#
_entry.id   AF-A0A7Z9U9R7-F1
#
_cell.length_a   1.000
_cell.length_b   1.000
_cell.length_c   1.000
_cell.angle_alpha   90.00
_cell.angle_beta   90.00
_cell.angle_gamma   90.00
#
_symmetry.space_group_name_H-M   'P 1'
#
loop_
_entity.id
_entity.type
_entity.pdbx_description
1 polymer ?
#
loop_
_entity_poly.entity_id
_entity_poly.type
_entity_poly.pdbx_seq_one_letter_code
_entity_poly.pdbx_strand_id
1 'polypeptide(L)'
;MSSEKGVTMSKKLTYMEDLVGSEIASLANDEALLAKALERFSSAASNQVLSETFQYMAKESAHYAEQLAQGLSPKVPGSSRDSVKGIIEEGQKLLKNVGDPLLADVKLLAVAQRLMGFQVAAYQAALPLSRILNRSALVLVCQAAVESKTRSVQDLQSVGLHHLYWRASWWNEEPNGTWERVKLALKEDWEKTKEHLGIHATDQEEHKDAPQPGPAFRYGYGAALHYRDLEWNEETISFLRSHYGGVWNERAGKQIERGWLYSREKHA
;
A
#
# COMPACT_ATOMS: atom_id res chain seq x y z
N MET A 1 -16.58 -54.67 -8.89
CA MET A 1 -16.97 -53.31 -8.47
C MET A 1 -15.72 -52.46 -8.37
N SER A 2 -15.30 -51.86 -9.49
CA SER A 2 -14.29 -50.80 -9.48
C SER A 2 -14.90 -49.65 -10.26
N SER A 3 -15.29 -48.62 -9.50
CA SER A 3 -15.87 -47.38 -10.01
C SER A 3 -14.90 -46.74 -11.00
N GLU A 4 -15.37 -46.61 -12.24
CA GLU A 4 -14.83 -45.69 -13.22
C GLU A 4 -14.88 -44.29 -12.60
N LYS A 5 -13.71 -43.72 -12.32
CA LYS A 5 -13.60 -42.31 -11.97
C LYS A 5 -13.95 -41.53 -13.23
N GLY A 6 -15.09 -40.85 -13.17
CA GLY A 6 -15.62 -40.03 -14.25
C GLY A 6 -14.57 -39.06 -14.77
N VAL A 7 -14.09 -39.31 -15.98
CA VAL A 7 -13.37 -38.35 -16.80
C VAL A 7 -14.37 -37.24 -17.11
N THR A 8 -14.15 -36.05 -16.54
CA THR A 8 -14.90 -34.84 -16.87
C THR A 8 -14.73 -34.57 -18.37
N MET A 9 -15.73 -34.93 -19.15
CA MET A 9 -15.80 -34.68 -20.60
C MET A 9 -15.68 -33.18 -20.85
N SER A 10 -14.52 -32.76 -21.36
CA SER A 10 -14.27 -31.42 -21.86
C SER A 10 -15.25 -31.13 -23.01
N LYS A 11 -16.31 -30.36 -22.73
CA LYS A 11 -17.30 -29.96 -23.73
C LYS A 11 -16.57 -29.19 -24.84
N LYS A 12 -16.69 -29.65 -26.08
CA LYS A 12 -16.09 -28.98 -27.25
C LYS A 12 -16.78 -27.62 -27.45
N LEU A 13 -16.05 -26.53 -27.20
CA LEU A 13 -16.56 -25.17 -27.40
C LEU A 13 -16.75 -24.93 -28.89
N THR A 14 -18.00 -24.68 -29.29
CA THR A 14 -18.37 -24.57 -30.72
C THR A 14 -18.71 -23.14 -31.10
N TYR A 15 -19.16 -22.33 -30.13
CA TYR A 15 -19.57 -20.95 -30.35
C TYR A 15 -18.81 -19.98 -29.43
N MET A 16 -18.66 -18.73 -29.89
CA MET A 16 -18.04 -17.66 -29.09
C MET A 16 -18.77 -17.46 -27.75
N GLU A 17 -20.10 -17.56 -27.76
CA GLU A 17 -20.91 -17.47 -26.53
C GLU A 17 -20.60 -18.56 -25.51
N ASP A 18 -20.33 -19.78 -25.96
CA ASP A 18 -19.92 -20.88 -25.08
C ASP A 18 -18.55 -20.61 -24.48
N LEU A 19 -17.60 -20.11 -25.28
CA LEU A 19 -16.25 -19.76 -24.82
C LEU A 19 -16.33 -18.68 -23.75
N VAL A 20 -16.98 -17.54 -24.03
CA VAL A 20 -17.09 -16.45 -23.05
C VAL A 20 -17.87 -16.91 -21.81
N GLY A 21 -18.96 -17.67 -21.99
CA GLY A 21 -19.69 -18.24 -20.86
C GLY A 21 -18.81 -19.10 -19.96
N SER A 22 -17.94 -19.93 -20.55
CA SER A 22 -17.03 -20.81 -19.81
C SER A 22 -15.91 -20.04 -19.11
N GLU A 23 -15.37 -18.99 -19.73
CA GLU A 23 -14.35 -18.12 -19.14
C GLU A 23 -14.89 -17.36 -17.93
N ILE A 24 -16.08 -16.77 -18.05
CA ILE A 24 -16.73 -16.03 -16.95
C ILE A 24 -17.13 -16.98 -15.82
N ALA A 25 -17.62 -18.19 -16.14
CA ALA A 25 -17.90 -19.21 -15.13
C ALA A 25 -16.63 -19.67 -14.41
N SER A 26 -15.51 -19.79 -15.12
CA SER A 26 -14.22 -20.14 -14.52
C SER A 26 -13.71 -19.02 -13.61
N LEU A 27 -13.83 -17.75 -14.03
CA LEU A 27 -13.52 -16.58 -13.21
C LEU A 27 -14.34 -16.54 -11.91
N ALA A 28 -15.66 -16.76 -11.98
CA ALA A 28 -16.52 -16.80 -10.79
C ALA A 28 -16.07 -17.89 -9.79
N ASN A 29 -15.70 -19.06 -10.29
CA ASN A 29 -15.17 -20.15 -9.47
C ASN A 29 -13.79 -19.84 -8.90
N ASP A 30 -12.93 -19.16 -9.65
CA ASP A 30 -11.62 -18.74 -9.15
C ASP A 30 -11.75 -17.70 -8.03
N GLU A 31 -12.67 -16.75 -8.15
CA GLU A 31 -12.96 -15.76 -7.10
C GLU A 31 -13.49 -16.43 -5.83
N ALA A 32 -14.41 -17.39 -5.96
CA ALA A 32 -14.92 -18.14 -4.82
C ALA A 32 -13.83 -18.97 -4.13
N LEU A 33 -12.92 -19.56 -4.91
CA LEU A 33 -11.77 -20.30 -4.40
C LEU A 33 -10.74 -19.37 -3.73
N LEU A 34 -10.49 -18.21 -4.33
CA LEU A 34 -9.60 -17.18 -3.82
C LEU A 34 -10.09 -16.61 -2.49
N ALA A 35 -11.38 -16.32 -2.36
CA ALA A 35 -11.98 -15.84 -1.12
C ALA A 35 -11.69 -16.80 0.06
N LYS A 36 -11.94 -18.10 -0.15
CA LYS A 36 -11.65 -19.14 0.85
C LYS A 36 -10.15 -19.28 1.15
N ALA A 37 -9.30 -19.10 0.15
CA ALA A 37 -7.85 -19.14 0.36
C ALA A 37 -7.36 -17.95 1.19
N LEU A 38 -7.88 -16.75 0.92
CA LEU A 38 -7.54 -15.54 1.66
C LEU A 38 -8.02 -15.58 3.11
N GLU A 39 -9.19 -16.15 3.40
CA GLU A 39 -9.64 -16.39 4.78
C GLU A 39 -8.67 -17.29 5.56
N ARG A 40 -8.17 -18.34 4.89
CA ARG A 40 -7.16 -19.23 5.47
C ARG A 40 -5.83 -18.50 5.68
N PHE A 41 -5.40 -17.67 4.73
CA PHE A 41 -4.19 -16.87 4.87
C PHE A 41 -4.31 -15.83 5.98
N SER A 42 -5.46 -15.19 6.14
CA SER A 42 -5.75 -14.29 7.28
C SER A 42 -5.58 -15.02 8.61
N SER A 43 -6.10 -16.24 8.72
CA SER A 43 -6.02 -17.05 9.95
C SER A 43 -4.58 -17.51 10.25
N ALA A 44 -3.75 -17.64 9.22
CA ALA A 44 -2.35 -18.07 9.34
C ALA A 44 -1.37 -16.90 9.52
N ALA A 45 -1.78 -15.67 9.22
CA ALA A 45 -0.93 -14.50 9.32
C ALA A 45 -0.68 -14.11 10.77
N SER A 46 0.58 -13.87 11.14
CA SER A 46 0.97 -13.43 12.48
C SER A 46 0.78 -11.92 12.67
N ASN A 47 0.92 -11.16 11.58
CA ASN A 47 0.73 -9.72 11.57
C ASN A 47 -0.75 -9.33 11.44
N GLN A 48 -1.23 -8.50 12.36
CA GLN A 48 -2.62 -8.04 12.38
C GLN A 48 -3.01 -7.25 11.11
N VAL A 49 -2.17 -6.33 10.64
CA VAL A 49 -2.44 -5.53 9.44
C VAL A 49 -2.54 -6.42 8.21
N LEU A 50 -1.64 -7.41 8.09
CA LEU A 50 -1.68 -8.38 6.99
C LEU A 50 -2.94 -9.25 7.05
N SER A 51 -3.31 -9.71 8.25
CA SER A 51 -4.52 -10.49 8.46
C SER A 51 -5.78 -9.73 8.08
N GLU A 52 -5.93 -8.48 8.52
CA GLU A 52 -7.05 -7.59 8.19
C GLU A 52 -7.12 -7.32 6.68
N THR A 53 -5.96 -7.10 6.04
CA THR A 53 -5.85 -6.92 4.59
C THR A 53 -6.39 -8.14 3.84
N PHE A 54 -6.01 -9.36 4.25
CA PHE A 54 -6.53 -10.59 3.66
C PHE A 54 -8.03 -10.78 3.88
N GLN A 55 -8.58 -10.41 5.04
CA GLN A 55 -10.03 -10.46 5.27
C GLN A 55 -10.81 -9.52 4.36
N TYR A 56 -10.29 -8.30 4.16
CA TYR A 56 -10.90 -7.35 3.24
C TYR A 56 -10.91 -7.89 1.81
N MET A 57 -9.76 -8.37 1.33
CA MET A 57 -9.63 -8.96 -0.01
C MET A 57 -10.49 -10.22 -0.18
N ALA A 58 -10.70 -11.01 0.87
CA ALA A 58 -11.56 -12.18 0.84
C ALA A 58 -13.03 -11.80 0.61
N LYS A 59 -13.53 -10.80 1.34
CA LYS A 59 -14.90 -10.28 1.19
C LYS A 59 -15.14 -9.72 -0.21
N GLU A 60 -14.18 -8.96 -0.71
CA GLU A 60 -14.24 -8.39 -2.05
C GLU A 60 -14.24 -9.49 -3.14
N SER A 61 -13.41 -10.51 -3.00
CA SER A 61 -13.40 -11.67 -3.91
C SER A 61 -14.73 -12.44 -3.88
N ALA A 62 -15.31 -12.64 -2.69
CA ALA A 62 -16.64 -13.27 -2.58
C ALA A 62 -17.73 -12.45 -3.29
N HIS A 63 -17.67 -11.12 -3.16
CA HIS A 63 -18.61 -10.23 -3.86
C HIS A 63 -18.50 -10.35 -5.39
N TYR A 64 -17.30 -10.36 -5.95
CA TYR A 64 -17.11 -10.56 -7.39
C TYR A 64 -17.57 -11.94 -7.85
N ALA A 65 -17.34 -13.00 -7.05
CA ALA A 65 -17.85 -14.33 -7.36
C ALA A 65 -19.38 -14.33 -7.52
N GLU A 66 -20.10 -13.66 -6.63
CA GLU A 66 -21.56 -13.53 -6.69
C GLU A 66 -22.01 -12.70 -7.90
N GLN A 67 -21.37 -11.55 -8.16
CA GLN A 67 -21.72 -10.71 -9.31
C GLN A 67 -21.53 -11.43 -10.65
N LEU A 68 -20.42 -12.15 -10.80
CA LEU A 68 -20.14 -12.93 -12.01
C LEU A 68 -21.12 -14.09 -12.16
N ALA A 69 -21.45 -14.79 -11.07
CA ALA A 69 -22.44 -15.86 -11.06
C ALA A 69 -23.84 -15.37 -11.44
N GLN A 70 -24.25 -14.18 -10.98
CA GLN A 70 -25.52 -13.57 -11.35
C GLN A 70 -25.56 -13.09 -12.81
N GLY A 71 -24.41 -12.66 -13.36
CA GLY A 71 -24.28 -12.26 -14.76
C GLY A 71 -24.23 -13.43 -15.77
N LEU A 72 -24.13 -14.67 -15.27
CA LEU A 72 -24.12 -15.89 -16.07
C LEU A 72 -25.53 -16.47 -16.24
N SER A 73 -25.82 -17.00 -17.42
CA SER A 73 -26.97 -17.90 -17.59
C SER A 73 -26.66 -19.25 -16.91
N PRO A 74 -27.65 -19.89 -16.24
CA PRO A 74 -27.45 -21.01 -15.31
C PRO A 74 -26.94 -22.34 -15.92
N LYS A 75 -26.52 -22.35 -17.19
CA LYS A 75 -26.22 -23.58 -17.96
C LYS A 75 -24.74 -23.81 -18.26
N VAL A 76 -23.81 -22.94 -17.84
CA VAL A 76 -22.39 -23.11 -18.17
C VAL A 76 -21.61 -23.64 -16.96
N PRO A 77 -21.16 -24.90 -16.97
CA PRO A 77 -20.25 -25.40 -15.94
C PRO A 77 -18.88 -24.73 -16.11
N GLY A 78 -18.43 -24.03 -15.08
CA GLY A 78 -17.04 -23.57 -14.96
C GLY A 78 -16.28 -24.45 -13.97
N SER A 79 -14.97 -24.57 -14.17
CA SER A 79 -14.06 -25.12 -13.16
C SER A 79 -13.05 -24.04 -12.80
N SER A 80 -12.64 -23.99 -11.53
CA SER A 80 -11.48 -23.18 -11.17
C SER A 80 -10.26 -23.63 -11.98
N ARG A 81 -9.47 -22.67 -12.45
CA ARG A 81 -8.26 -22.90 -13.25
C ARG A 81 -7.19 -23.56 -12.39
N ASP A 82 -6.46 -24.49 -12.99
CA ASP A 82 -5.41 -25.23 -12.28
C ASP A 82 -4.26 -24.31 -11.85
N SER A 83 -4.04 -23.20 -12.56
CA SER A 83 -3.10 -22.15 -12.15
C SER A 83 -3.45 -21.56 -10.78
N VAL A 84 -4.72 -21.27 -10.51
CA VAL A 84 -5.17 -20.69 -9.24
C VAL A 84 -5.02 -21.71 -8.12
N LYS A 85 -5.43 -22.96 -8.37
CA LYS A 85 -5.26 -24.06 -7.42
C LYS A 85 -3.79 -24.28 -7.09
N GLY A 86 -2.93 -24.30 -8.09
CA GLY A 86 -1.49 -24.50 -7.94
C GLY A 86 -0.83 -23.43 -7.06
N ILE A 87 -1.15 -22.15 -7.27
CA ILE A 87 -0.60 -21.06 -6.45
C ILE A 87 -1.11 -21.15 -5.00
N ILE A 88 -2.39 -21.51 -4.79
CA ILE A 88 -2.95 -21.69 -3.44
C ILE A 88 -2.31 -22.89 -2.73
N GLU A 89 -2.11 -24.00 -3.43
CA GLU A 89 -1.42 -25.18 -2.91
C GLU A 89 0.03 -24.88 -2.55
N GLU A 90 0.72 -24.07 -3.37
CA GLU A 90 2.06 -23.58 -3.05
C GLU A 90 2.04 -22.83 -1.71
N GLY A 91 1.13 -21.87 -1.52
CA GLY A 91 0.97 -21.15 -0.26
C GLY A 91 0.70 -22.06 0.94
N GLN A 92 -0.19 -23.04 0.79
CA GLN A 92 -0.53 -23.98 1.86
C GLN A 92 0.62 -24.93 2.22
N LYS A 93 1.40 -25.39 1.23
CA LYS A 93 2.59 -26.21 1.48
C LYS A 93 3.67 -25.40 2.21
N LEU A 94 3.83 -24.13 1.84
CA LEU A 94 4.82 -23.25 2.45
C LEU A 94 4.53 -22.96 3.92
N LEU A 95 3.26 -22.81 4.30
CA LEU A 95 2.86 -22.66 5.71
C LEU A 95 3.30 -23.84 6.59
N LYS A 96 3.42 -25.05 6.05
CA LYS A 96 3.85 -26.24 6.80
C LYS A 96 5.36 -26.32 7.00
N ASN A 97 6.13 -25.64 6.15
CA ASN A 97 7.59 -25.81 6.05
C ASN A 97 8.39 -24.64 6.65
N VAL A 98 7.72 -23.65 7.25
CA VAL A 98 8.36 -22.43 7.78
C VAL A 98 8.13 -22.36 9.27
N GLY A 99 9.22 -22.42 10.05
CA GLY A 99 9.16 -22.34 11.51
C GLY A 99 9.09 -20.91 12.06
N ASP A 100 9.55 -19.91 11.30
CA ASP A 100 9.52 -18.51 11.71
C ASP A 100 8.22 -17.82 11.24
N PRO A 101 7.38 -17.32 12.16
CA PRO A 101 6.16 -16.58 11.82
C PRO A 101 6.39 -15.40 10.87
N LEU A 102 7.54 -14.71 10.97
CA LEU A 102 7.88 -13.58 10.11
C LEU A 102 8.09 -14.05 8.66
N LEU A 103 8.88 -15.12 8.48
CA LEU A 103 9.12 -15.70 7.16
C LEU A 103 7.85 -16.29 6.56
N ALA A 104 6.95 -16.79 7.41
CA ALA A 104 5.64 -17.29 6.99
C ALA A 104 4.79 -16.13 6.42
N ASP A 105 4.71 -15.00 7.12
CA ASP A 105 3.98 -13.81 6.67
C ASP A 105 4.53 -13.24 5.35
N VAL A 106 5.87 -13.16 5.22
CA VAL A 106 6.51 -12.70 3.97
C VAL A 106 6.17 -13.62 2.80
N LYS A 107 6.14 -14.94 3.03
CA LYS A 107 5.75 -15.89 2.00
C LYS A 107 4.26 -15.82 1.67
N LEU A 108 3.38 -15.69 2.67
CA LEU A 108 1.94 -15.50 2.45
C LEU A 108 1.69 -14.25 1.60
N LEU A 109 2.39 -13.17 1.90
CA LEU A 109 2.32 -11.92 1.15
C LEU A 109 2.74 -12.11 -0.31
N ALA A 110 3.86 -12.80 -0.55
CA ALA A 110 4.33 -13.07 -1.91
C ALA A 110 3.33 -13.96 -2.70
N VAL A 111 2.77 -14.98 -2.06
CA VAL A 111 1.75 -15.85 -2.68
C VAL A 111 0.48 -15.07 -3.00
N ALA A 112 0.01 -14.23 -2.09
CA ALA A 112 -1.16 -13.38 -2.30
C ALA A 112 -0.95 -12.39 -3.45
N GLN A 113 0.24 -11.77 -3.56
CA GLN A 113 0.58 -10.89 -4.68
C GLN A 113 0.53 -11.62 -6.03
N ARG A 114 1.07 -12.85 -6.11
CA ARG A 114 0.99 -13.67 -7.33
C ARG A 114 -0.46 -14.02 -7.69
N LEU A 115 -1.29 -14.33 -6.70
CA LEU A 115 -2.73 -14.59 -6.92
C LEU A 115 -3.44 -13.36 -7.46
N MET A 116 -3.22 -12.19 -6.87
CA MET A 116 -3.84 -10.95 -7.35
C MET A 116 -3.37 -10.60 -8.78
N GLY A 117 -2.06 -10.74 -9.05
CA GLY A 117 -1.52 -10.51 -10.40
C GLY A 117 -2.13 -11.45 -11.44
N PHE A 118 -2.33 -12.72 -11.10
CA PHE A 118 -3.02 -13.67 -11.97
C PHE A 118 -4.48 -13.25 -12.22
N GLN A 119 -5.20 -12.80 -11.18
CA GLN A 119 -6.57 -12.32 -11.33
C GLN A 119 -6.65 -11.09 -12.23
N VAL A 120 -5.74 -10.12 -12.07
CA VAL A 120 -5.67 -8.94 -12.94
C VAL A 120 -5.52 -9.37 -14.41
N ALA A 121 -4.57 -10.26 -14.70
CA ALA A 121 -4.37 -10.79 -16.04
C ALA A 121 -5.61 -11.53 -16.57
N ALA A 122 -6.28 -12.30 -15.72
CA ALA A 122 -7.49 -13.02 -16.07
C ALA A 122 -8.66 -12.11 -16.46
N TYR A 123 -8.94 -11.08 -15.66
CA TYR A 123 -9.99 -10.11 -15.99
C TYR A 123 -9.65 -9.27 -17.21
N GLN A 124 -8.37 -8.90 -17.38
CA GLN A 124 -7.92 -8.21 -18.59
C GLN A 124 -8.15 -9.04 -19.86
N ALA A 125 -7.94 -10.36 -19.79
CA ALA A 125 -8.24 -11.28 -20.89
C ALA A 125 -9.76 -11.43 -21.13
N ALA A 126 -10.58 -11.38 -20.07
CA ALA A 126 -12.03 -11.49 -20.19
C ALA A 126 -12.71 -10.21 -20.72
N LEU A 127 -12.13 -9.02 -20.51
CA LEU A 127 -12.70 -7.75 -20.98
C LEU A 127 -13.05 -7.70 -22.49
N PRO A 128 -12.14 -8.01 -23.42
CA PRO A 128 -12.48 -8.01 -24.84
C PRO A 128 -13.56 -9.03 -25.19
N LEU A 129 -13.56 -10.19 -24.53
CA LEU A 129 -14.58 -11.24 -24.71
C LEU A 129 -15.97 -10.73 -24.28
N SER A 130 -16.05 -10.07 -23.12
CA SER A 130 -17.28 -9.45 -22.61
C SER A 130 -17.83 -8.35 -23.52
N ARG A 131 -16.94 -7.59 -24.19
CA ARG A 131 -17.31 -6.54 -25.16
C ARG A 131 -17.92 -7.13 -26.43
N ILE A 132 -17.35 -8.22 -26.95
CA ILE A 132 -17.86 -8.89 -28.17
C ILE A 132 -19.31 -9.35 -27.99
N LEU A 133 -19.69 -9.79 -26.79
CA LEU A 133 -21.06 -10.21 -26.49
C LEU A 133 -22.02 -9.06 -26.12
N ASN A 134 -21.60 -7.79 -26.23
CA ASN A 134 -22.39 -6.61 -25.86
C ASN A 134 -22.99 -6.67 -24.43
N ARG A 135 -22.31 -7.35 -23.49
CA ARG A 135 -22.72 -7.44 -22.08
C ARG A 135 -22.12 -6.29 -21.27
N SER A 136 -22.71 -5.11 -21.37
CA SER A 136 -22.23 -3.89 -20.69
C SER A 136 -22.06 -4.07 -19.17
N ALA A 137 -22.99 -4.75 -18.51
CA ALA A 137 -22.90 -5.03 -17.07
C ALA A 137 -21.64 -5.85 -16.73
N LEU A 138 -21.31 -6.87 -17.54
CA LEU A 138 -20.15 -7.71 -17.31
C LEU A 138 -18.84 -6.95 -17.54
N VAL A 139 -18.81 -6.05 -18.53
CA VAL A 139 -17.66 -5.18 -18.77
C VAL A 139 -17.38 -4.30 -17.56
N LEU A 140 -18.43 -3.72 -16.95
CA LEU A 140 -18.29 -2.89 -15.74
C LEU A 140 -17.73 -3.70 -14.56
N VAL A 141 -18.25 -4.91 -14.33
CA VAL A 141 -17.74 -5.80 -13.27
C VAL A 141 -16.26 -6.13 -13.50
N CYS A 142 -15.87 -6.50 -14.71
CA CYS A 142 -14.48 -6.80 -15.03
C CYS A 142 -13.56 -5.58 -14.86
N GLN A 143 -14.00 -4.38 -15.24
CA GLN A 143 -13.20 -3.15 -15.06
C GLN A 143 -13.01 -2.82 -13.57
N ALA A 144 -14.10 -2.87 -12.80
CA ALA A 144 -14.06 -2.65 -11.36
C ALA A 144 -13.13 -3.67 -10.67
N ALA A 145 -13.22 -4.95 -11.05
CA ALA A 145 -12.35 -6.00 -10.52
C ALA A 145 -10.88 -5.75 -10.87
N VAL A 146 -10.54 -5.35 -12.10
CA VAL A 146 -9.14 -5.03 -12.46
C VAL A 146 -8.58 -3.90 -11.58
N GLU A 147 -9.34 -2.83 -11.39
CA GLU A 147 -8.91 -1.69 -10.57
C GLU A 147 -8.72 -2.09 -9.10
N SER A 148 -9.73 -2.76 -8.54
CA SER A 148 -9.73 -3.32 -7.19
C SER A 148 -8.51 -4.22 -6.93
N LYS A 149 -8.30 -5.25 -7.76
CA LYS A 149 -7.22 -6.22 -7.57
C LYS A 149 -5.85 -5.57 -7.77
N THR A 150 -5.73 -4.58 -8.66
CA THR A 150 -4.49 -3.80 -8.84
C THR A 150 -4.18 -3.00 -7.58
N ARG A 151 -5.19 -2.38 -6.96
CA ARG A 151 -5.04 -1.70 -5.67
C ARG A 151 -4.62 -2.67 -4.57
N SER A 152 -5.23 -3.86 -4.51
CA SER A 152 -4.83 -4.88 -3.52
C SER A 152 -3.35 -5.28 -3.67
N VAL A 153 -2.82 -5.35 -4.90
CA VAL A 153 -1.37 -5.59 -5.11
C VAL A 153 -0.53 -4.48 -4.49
N GLN A 154 -0.91 -3.22 -4.70
CA GLN A 154 -0.22 -2.06 -4.14
C GLN A 154 -0.29 -2.04 -2.61
N ASP A 155 -1.46 -2.34 -2.05
CA ASP A 155 -1.67 -2.44 -0.61
C ASP A 155 -0.77 -3.54 -0.02
N LEU A 156 -0.72 -4.72 -0.63
CA LEU A 156 0.18 -5.80 -0.22
C LEU A 156 1.66 -5.40 -0.34
N GLN A 157 2.05 -4.64 -1.35
CA GLN A 157 3.42 -4.11 -1.47
C GLN A 157 3.75 -3.15 -0.32
N SER A 158 2.83 -2.25 0.03
CA SER A 158 3.02 -1.30 1.13
C SER A 158 3.16 -2.02 2.49
N VAL A 159 2.34 -3.04 2.75
CA VAL A 159 2.43 -3.88 3.94
C VAL A 159 3.75 -4.65 3.96
N GLY A 160 4.20 -5.16 2.80
CA GLY A 160 5.46 -5.89 2.66
C GLY A 160 6.68 -5.04 2.96
N LEU A 161 6.71 -3.80 2.45
CA LEU A 161 7.78 -2.85 2.75
C LEU A 161 7.85 -2.55 4.23
N HIS A 162 6.72 -2.27 4.88
CA HIS A 162 6.69 -2.04 6.33
C HIS A 162 7.14 -3.27 7.12
N HIS A 163 6.71 -4.47 6.71
CA HIS A 163 7.02 -5.73 7.40
C HIS A 163 8.49 -6.16 7.26
N LEU A 164 9.07 -6.00 6.07
CA LEU A 164 10.45 -6.37 5.76
C LEU A 164 11.45 -5.35 6.33
N TYR A 165 11.14 -4.06 6.24
CA TYR A 165 12.07 -2.99 6.59
C TYR A 165 12.26 -2.84 8.11
N TRP A 166 11.22 -3.12 8.91
CA TRP A 166 11.27 -2.95 10.37
C TRP A 166 11.78 -4.19 11.13
N ARG A 167 11.77 -5.38 10.52
CA ARG A 167 12.04 -6.66 11.23
C ARG A 167 13.03 -7.59 10.54
N ALA A 168 13.75 -7.14 9.51
CA ALA A 168 14.88 -7.90 8.96
C ALA A 168 16.07 -7.88 9.94
N SER A 169 15.98 -8.66 11.02
CA SER A 169 17.07 -8.93 11.95
C SER A 169 18.08 -9.96 11.42
N TRP A 170 17.85 -10.53 10.23
CA TRP A 170 18.52 -11.71 9.68
C TRP A 170 19.16 -11.50 8.29
N TRP A 171 19.52 -10.26 7.92
CA TRP A 171 20.48 -10.06 6.84
C TRP A 171 21.84 -10.58 7.31
N ASN A 172 22.07 -11.87 7.07
CA ASN A 172 23.21 -12.66 7.55
C ASN A 172 24.23 -12.92 6.44
N GLU A 173 24.22 -12.15 5.36
CA GLU A 173 25.41 -12.09 4.49
C GLU A 173 26.32 -11.04 5.09
N GLU A 174 27.57 -11.42 5.41
CA GLU A 174 28.62 -10.41 5.52
C GLU A 174 28.49 -9.48 4.32
N PRO A 175 28.56 -8.15 4.49
CA PRO A 175 28.38 -7.26 3.37
C PRO A 175 29.36 -7.61 2.24
N ASN A 176 28.83 -8.22 1.17
CA ASN A 176 29.61 -8.70 0.04
C ASN A 176 30.11 -7.51 -0.81
N GLY A 177 29.38 -6.39 -0.73
CA GLY A 177 29.75 -5.14 -1.37
C GLY A 177 30.74 -4.34 -0.53
N THR A 178 31.80 -3.86 -1.18
CA THR A 178 32.79 -2.94 -0.59
C THR A 178 32.13 -1.75 0.11
N TRP A 179 31.04 -1.22 -0.47
CA TRP A 179 30.31 -0.08 0.08
C TRP A 179 29.51 -0.42 1.34
N GLU A 180 29.01 -1.64 1.48
CA GLU A 180 28.27 -2.07 2.66
C GLU A 180 29.23 -2.39 3.82
N ARG A 181 30.43 -2.90 3.53
CA ARG A 181 31.52 -3.01 4.52
C ARG A 181 31.95 -1.64 5.05
N VAL A 182 32.03 -0.65 4.17
CA VAL A 182 32.32 0.73 4.55
C VAL A 182 31.23 1.30 5.46
N LYS A 183 29.95 1.09 5.11
CA LYS A 183 28.83 1.52 5.97
C LYS A 183 28.85 0.85 7.34
N LEU A 184 29.15 -0.44 7.39
CA LEU A 184 29.23 -1.19 8.65
C LEU A 184 30.39 -0.70 9.52
N ALA A 185 31.58 -0.55 8.93
CA ALA A 185 32.75 -0.03 9.63
C ALA A 185 32.50 1.38 10.18
N LEU A 186 31.86 2.25 9.40
CA LEU A 186 31.51 3.60 9.84
C LEU A 186 30.50 3.58 11.00
N LYS A 187 29.51 2.68 10.95
CA LYS A 187 28.51 2.53 12.01
C LYS A 187 29.12 2.03 13.32
N GLU A 188 29.99 1.02 13.24
CA GLU A 188 30.70 0.48 14.42
C GLU A 188 31.67 1.50 15.01
N ASP A 189 32.40 2.23 14.17
CA ASP A 189 33.31 3.29 14.60
C ASP A 189 32.53 4.41 15.30
N TRP A 190 31.39 4.81 14.73
CA TRP A 190 30.50 5.80 15.34
C TRP A 190 29.98 5.37 16.71
N GLU A 191 29.54 4.13 16.89
CA GLU A 191 29.08 3.61 18.19
C GLU A 191 30.20 3.55 19.23
N LYS A 192 31.42 3.13 18.84
CA LYS A 192 32.60 3.22 19.71
C LYS A 192 32.93 4.66 20.06
N THR A 193 32.80 5.58 19.11
CA THR A 193 33.07 7.00 19.34
C THR A 193 32.05 7.59 20.31
N LYS A 194 30.77 7.21 20.24
CA LYS A 194 29.75 7.58 21.24
C LYS A 194 30.12 7.12 22.65
N GLU A 195 30.57 5.87 22.76
CA GLU A 195 30.99 5.27 24.04
C GLU A 195 32.23 5.99 24.61
N HIS A 196 33.23 6.28 23.76
CA HIS A 196 34.42 7.03 24.14
C HIS A 196 34.17 8.50 24.50
N LEU A 197 33.19 9.14 23.86
CA LEU A 197 32.77 10.50 24.18
C LEU A 197 31.89 10.57 25.45
N GLY A 198 31.59 9.43 26.08
CA GLY A 198 30.78 9.36 27.31
C GLY A 198 29.35 9.87 27.12
N ILE A 199 28.87 9.93 25.88
CA ILE A 199 27.54 10.45 25.58
C ILE A 199 26.58 9.27 25.70
N HIS A 200 25.92 9.14 26.86
CA HIS A 200 24.57 8.57 26.90
C HIS A 200 23.65 9.53 26.14
N ALA A 201 23.82 9.61 24.82
CA ALA A 201 22.99 10.41 23.95
C ALA A 201 21.69 9.64 23.79
N THR A 202 20.64 10.12 24.45
CA THR A 202 19.30 10.02 23.87
C THR A 202 19.39 10.52 22.43
N ASP A 203 18.97 9.69 21.48
CA ASP A 203 18.95 10.03 20.06
C ASP A 203 18.42 11.46 19.88
N GLN A 204 19.28 12.37 19.45
CA GLN A 204 18.87 13.68 18.94
C GLN A 204 18.36 13.53 17.50
N GLU A 205 17.47 12.57 17.28
CA GLU A 205 16.44 12.68 16.24
C GLU A 205 15.07 12.92 16.91
N GLU A 206 15.03 13.82 17.90
CA GLU A 206 13.90 14.74 17.96
C GLU A 206 14.23 15.94 17.06
N HIS A 207 13.74 15.91 15.82
CA HIS A 207 13.37 17.16 15.17
C HIS A 207 12.16 17.76 15.91
N LYS A 208 12.42 18.30 17.11
CA LYS A 208 11.53 19.21 17.84
C LYS A 208 12.42 20.28 18.44
N ASP A 209 12.02 21.53 18.25
CA ASP A 209 12.61 22.75 18.81
C ASP A 209 13.67 23.51 17.98
N ALA A 210 13.57 23.47 16.64
CA ALA A 210 13.54 24.77 15.98
C ALA A 210 12.12 25.31 16.20
N PRO A 211 11.90 26.38 16.99
CA PRO A 211 10.56 26.93 17.12
C PRO A 211 10.10 27.29 15.71
N GLN A 212 9.19 26.49 15.15
CA GLN A 212 8.50 26.83 13.92
C GLN A 212 7.98 28.26 14.15
N PRO A 213 8.45 29.26 13.37
CA PRO A 213 8.13 30.63 13.68
C PRO A 213 6.60 30.72 13.72
N GLY A 214 6.09 31.18 14.87
CA GLY A 214 4.65 31.23 15.09
C GLY A 214 3.96 32.05 13.99
N PRO A 215 2.64 31.92 13.83
CA PRO A 215 1.88 32.64 12.79
C PRO A 215 2.21 34.13 12.73
N ALA A 216 2.43 34.75 13.90
CA ALA A 216 2.87 36.13 14.09
C ALA A 216 4.22 36.43 13.41
N PHE A 217 5.25 35.63 13.65
CA PHE A 217 6.57 35.84 13.05
C PHE A 217 6.53 35.69 11.52
N ARG A 218 5.83 34.66 11.02
CA ARG A 218 5.67 34.42 9.58
C ARG A 218 4.94 35.56 8.89
N TYR A 219 3.91 36.08 9.56
CA TYR A 219 3.17 37.24 9.07
C TYR A 219 4.08 38.48 8.97
N GLY A 220 4.86 38.78 10.01
CA GLY A 220 5.83 39.90 9.97
C GLY A 220 6.89 39.76 8.89
N TYR A 221 7.43 38.55 8.72
CA TYR A 221 8.38 38.24 7.66
C TYR A 221 7.78 38.44 6.26
N GLY A 222 6.58 37.92 6.01
CA GLY A 222 5.88 38.11 4.74
C GLY A 222 5.51 39.57 4.47
N ALA A 223 5.06 40.29 5.49
CA ALA A 223 4.71 41.69 5.37
C ALA A 223 5.91 42.57 4.98
N ALA A 224 7.10 42.32 5.53
CA ALA A 224 8.32 43.03 5.15
C ALA A 224 8.74 42.79 3.69
N LEU A 225 8.47 41.59 3.15
CA LEU A 225 8.74 41.26 1.75
C LEU A 225 7.74 41.93 0.78
N HIS A 226 6.49 42.06 1.20
CA HIS A 226 5.42 42.67 0.40
C HIS A 226 5.46 44.21 0.43
N TYR A 227 5.76 44.81 1.58
CA TYR A 227 5.78 46.26 1.78
C TYR A 227 7.22 46.78 1.89
N ARG A 228 7.98 46.65 0.79
CA ARG A 228 9.42 46.94 0.77
C ARG A 228 9.78 48.41 1.02
N ASP A 229 8.88 49.33 0.73
CA ASP A 229 9.14 50.78 0.84
C ASP A 229 8.71 51.37 2.19
N LEU A 230 8.08 50.57 3.06
CA LEU A 230 7.64 51.01 4.38
C LEU A 230 8.66 50.65 5.46
N GLU A 231 8.89 51.59 6.38
CA GLU A 231 9.69 51.37 7.58
C GLU A 231 8.80 50.92 8.76
N TRP A 232 9.42 50.39 9.82
CA TRP A 232 8.69 49.99 11.02
C TRP A 232 8.34 51.22 11.87
N ASN A 233 7.21 51.84 11.57
CA ASN A 233 6.70 53.07 12.21
C ASN A 233 5.23 52.89 12.67
N GLU A 234 4.74 53.78 13.54
CA GLU A 234 3.42 53.62 14.20
C GLU A 234 2.25 53.48 13.22
N GLU A 235 2.33 54.15 12.07
CA GLU A 235 1.34 54.04 10.99
C GLU A 235 1.33 52.64 10.35
N THR A 236 2.51 52.09 10.03
CA THR A 236 2.67 50.74 9.48
C THR A 236 2.24 49.67 10.50
N ILE A 237 2.56 49.87 11.77
CA ILE A 237 2.15 48.96 12.85
C ILE A 237 0.62 48.93 12.97
N SER A 238 -0.03 50.10 12.95
CA SER A 238 -1.50 50.20 12.98
C SER A 238 -2.14 49.52 11.78
N PHE A 239 -1.57 49.72 10.58
CA PHE A 239 -2.02 49.08 9.35
C PHE A 239 -1.91 47.55 9.41
N LEU A 240 -0.75 47.02 9.80
CA LEU A 240 -0.54 45.57 9.95
C LEU A 240 -1.45 44.97 11.05
N ARG A 241 -1.68 45.73 12.12
CA ARG A 241 -2.60 45.34 13.20
C ARG A 241 -4.03 45.16 12.71
N SER A 242 -4.50 46.03 11.82
CA SER A 242 -5.82 45.91 11.21
C SER A 242 -5.99 44.64 10.36
N HIS A 243 -4.89 44.15 9.78
CA HIS A 243 -4.90 43.06 8.80
C HIS A 243 -4.65 41.67 9.42
N TYR A 244 -4.10 41.59 10.63
CA TYR A 244 -3.67 40.34 11.29
C TYR A 244 -4.81 39.48 11.90
N GLY A 245 -6.01 39.47 11.32
CA GLY A 245 -7.04 38.46 11.63
C GLY A 245 -7.47 38.32 13.10
N GLY A 246 -7.27 39.35 13.94
CA GLY A 246 -8.00 39.51 15.21
C GLY A 246 -7.30 39.13 16.53
N VAL A 247 -6.01 38.74 16.56
CA VAL A 247 -5.32 38.44 17.85
C VAL A 247 -3.93 39.06 17.93
N TRP A 248 -3.83 40.37 17.64
CA TRP A 248 -2.60 41.12 17.88
C TRP A 248 -2.49 41.53 19.35
N ASN A 249 -2.06 40.58 20.20
CA ASN A 249 -1.66 40.85 21.57
C ASN A 249 -0.19 41.32 21.64
N GLU A 250 0.27 41.82 22.79
CA GLU A 250 1.63 42.37 22.94
C GLU A 250 2.72 41.34 22.61
N ARG A 251 2.46 40.06 22.90
CA ARG A 251 3.36 38.95 22.57
C ARG A 251 3.44 38.68 21.06
N ALA A 252 2.32 38.72 20.36
CA ALA A 252 2.25 38.57 18.90
C ALA A 252 2.90 39.77 18.21
N GLY A 253 2.71 40.99 18.71
CA GLY A 253 3.37 42.19 18.17
C GLY A 253 4.88 42.09 18.18
N LYS A 254 5.48 41.69 19.31
CA LYS A 254 6.94 41.47 19.42
C LYS A 254 7.44 40.37 18.47
N GLN A 255 6.61 39.37 18.16
CA GLN A 255 6.96 38.31 17.21
C GLN A 255 6.86 38.79 15.76
N ILE A 256 5.88 39.63 15.42
CA ILE A 256 5.71 40.22 14.09
C ILE A 256 6.85 41.20 13.80
N GLU A 257 7.21 42.05 14.77
CA GLU A 257 8.36 42.95 14.68
C GLU A 257 9.67 42.20 14.43
N ARG A 258 9.92 41.12 15.20
CA ARG A 258 11.09 40.25 14.99
C ARG A 258 11.10 39.62 13.59
N GLY A 259 9.95 39.17 13.10
CA GLY A 259 9.83 38.63 11.74
C GLY A 259 10.13 39.67 10.66
N TRP A 260 9.65 40.91 10.86
CA TRP A 260 9.87 42.03 9.96
C TRP A 260 11.35 42.42 9.87
N LEU A 261 11.99 42.65 11.02
CA LEU A 261 13.41 43.01 11.10
C LEU A 261 14.31 41.91 10.55
N TYR A 262 14.01 40.64 10.87
CA TYR A 262 14.76 39.50 10.33
C TYR A 262 14.67 39.41 8.80
N SER A 263 13.50 39.69 8.22
CA SER A 263 13.38 39.74 6.76
C SER A 263 14.17 40.90 6.15
N ARG A 264 14.26 42.05 6.83
CA ARG A 264 15.03 43.19 6.37
C ARG A 264 16.52 42.93 6.43
N GLU A 265 17.03 42.37 7.52
CA GLU A 265 18.46 42.00 7.62
C GLU A 265 18.87 40.96 6.57
N LYS A 266 17.98 40.01 6.25
CA LYS A 266 18.28 38.94 5.29
C LYS A 266 18.21 39.38 3.82
N HIS A 267 17.45 40.42 3.51
CA HIS A 267 17.18 40.88 2.13
C HIS A 267 17.48 42.36 1.90
N ALA A 268 18.20 43.02 2.81
CA ALA A 268 18.81 44.34 2.63
C ALA A 268 20.05 44.25 1.75
#